data_AF-A0A9X2KTB6-F1
#
_entry.id   AF-A0A9X2KTB6-F1
#
_cell.length_a   1.000
_cell.length_b   1.000
_cell.length_c   1.000
_cell.angle_alpha   90.00
_cell.angle_beta   90.00
_cell.angle_gamma   90.00
#
_symmetry.space_group_name_H-M   'P 1'
#
loop_
_entity.id
_entity.type
_entity.pdbx_description
1 polymer ?
#
loop_
_entity_poly.entity_id
_entity_poly.type
_entity_poly.pdbx_seq_one_letter_code
_entity_poly.pdbx_strand_id
1 'polypeptide(L)'
;MTETRTIIGALGLAALLLGGCATTGPGAPVSDAGEPDQPSQTTEPETRPESRRESTEPSGDNGGWQITQPQDEPEPQTAPPRSSGPNSAVVSLLNQAAGYYQQNDYPRAIASAERALRIDRRSAEAYLVLAKSYYQSGDETQAAQFARQGLRYSGDNRKLDRALNSVLADVE
;
A
#
# COMPACT_ATOMS: atom_id res chain seq x y z
N MET A 1 27.76 28.33 53.64
CA MET A 1 28.15 28.95 52.35
C MET A 1 26.98 28.75 51.40
N THR A 2 26.14 29.78 51.30
CA THR A 2 24.87 29.80 50.56
C THR A 2 25.02 30.84 49.47
N GLU A 3 25.04 30.43 48.21
CA GLU A 3 25.05 31.32 47.05
C GLU A 3 23.75 31.12 46.27
N THR A 4 22.80 32.01 46.54
CA THR A 4 21.54 32.16 45.80
C THR A 4 21.81 33.17 44.68
N ARG A 5 21.76 32.75 43.41
CA ARG A 5 21.83 33.69 42.27
C ARG A 5 20.51 33.70 41.50
N THR A 6 19.66 34.61 41.95
CA THR A 6 18.47 35.12 41.27
C THR A 6 18.88 35.78 39.95
N ILE A 7 18.31 35.34 38.82
CA ILE A 7 18.40 36.07 37.55
C ILE A 7 17.01 36.60 37.23
N ILE A 8 16.92 37.93 37.28
CA ILE A 8 15.74 38.78 37.04
C ILE A 8 15.81 39.30 35.60
N GLY A 9 14.66 39.31 34.92
CA GLY A 9 14.39 40.15 33.75
C GLY A 9 14.80 39.53 32.40
N ALA A 10 14.04 39.65 31.31
CA ALA A 10 13.03 40.65 31.00
C ALA A 10 11.95 40.07 30.06
N LEU A 11 10.69 40.43 30.35
CA LEU A 11 9.61 40.44 29.36
C LEU A 11 10.00 41.34 28.19
N GLY A 12 9.94 40.80 26.98
CA GLY A 12 10.04 41.57 25.73
C GLY A 12 8.93 41.13 24.79
N LEU A 13 7.72 41.62 25.03
CA LEU A 13 6.57 41.47 24.15
C LEU A 13 6.70 42.50 23.03
N ALA A 14 6.98 42.06 21.79
CA ALA A 14 6.91 42.92 20.61
C ALA A 14 6.18 42.19 19.51
N ALA A 15 4.87 42.45 19.43
CA ALA A 15 4.03 42.13 18.30
C ALA A 15 4.34 43.09 17.14
N LEU A 16 4.63 42.55 15.96
CA LEU A 16 4.60 43.30 14.70
C LEU A 16 3.72 42.56 13.70
N LEU A 17 2.63 43.24 13.34
CA LEU A 17 1.62 42.84 12.37
C LEU A 17 2.06 43.15 10.93
N LEU A 18 1.38 42.47 9.99
CA LEU A 18 1.06 42.84 8.59
C LEU A 18 1.86 42.16 7.46
N GLY A 19 1.12 41.30 6.72
CA GLY A 19 0.95 41.47 5.28
C GLY A 19 1.43 40.34 4.37
N GLY A 20 0.52 39.77 3.56
CA GLY A 20 0.92 39.05 2.35
C GLY A 20 -0.05 38.01 1.75
N CYS A 21 -1.09 38.50 1.08
CA CYS A 21 -1.97 37.95 0.02
C CYS A 21 -2.14 36.42 -0.24
N ALA A 22 -3.42 36.04 -0.25
CA ALA A 22 -3.99 34.87 -0.90
C ALA A 22 -3.80 34.86 -2.43
N THR A 23 -3.62 33.68 -3.02
CA THR A 23 -3.91 33.45 -4.44
C THR A 23 -4.75 32.18 -4.58
N THR A 24 -6.03 32.39 -4.86
CA THR A 24 -7.02 31.37 -5.20
C THR A 24 -6.99 31.19 -6.71
N GLY A 25 -6.57 30.02 -7.20
CA GLY A 25 -6.63 29.70 -8.63
C GLY A 25 -8.08 29.35 -9.03
N PRO A 26 -8.58 29.86 -10.17
CA PRO A 26 -9.91 29.49 -10.64
C PRO A 26 -9.90 28.08 -11.22
N GLY A 27 -10.76 27.22 -10.68
CA GLY A 27 -11.10 25.92 -11.26
C GLY A 27 -11.78 26.11 -12.61
N ALA A 28 -11.38 25.30 -13.59
CA ALA A 28 -12.02 25.26 -14.89
C ALA A 28 -13.43 24.63 -14.76
N PRO A 29 -14.47 25.16 -15.44
CA PRO A 29 -15.76 24.52 -15.51
C PRO A 29 -15.71 23.37 -16.53
N VAL A 30 -16.04 22.15 -16.09
CA VAL A 30 -16.45 21.08 -16.99
C VAL A 30 -17.95 21.22 -17.22
N SER A 31 -18.33 21.51 -18.46
CA SER A 31 -19.73 21.54 -18.88
C SER A 31 -20.08 20.25 -19.62
N ASP A 32 -21.15 19.65 -19.10
CA ASP A 32 -21.82 18.43 -19.50
C ASP A 32 -22.48 18.56 -20.88
N ALA A 33 -22.45 17.48 -21.66
CA ALA A 33 -23.41 17.25 -22.73
C ALA A 33 -23.69 15.74 -22.83
N GLY A 34 -24.84 15.32 -22.29
CA GLY A 34 -25.61 14.19 -22.83
C GLY A 34 -25.99 14.44 -24.30
N GLU A 35 -26.47 13.49 -25.09
CA GLU A 35 -27.10 12.19 -24.81
C GLU A 35 -27.20 11.42 -26.17
N PRO A 36 -28.04 10.38 -26.37
CA PRO A 36 -27.66 9.03 -26.81
C PRO A 36 -27.94 8.74 -28.31
N ASP A 37 -27.48 7.57 -28.81
CA ASP A 37 -28.29 6.61 -29.61
C ASP A 37 -27.43 5.51 -30.28
N GLN A 38 -27.80 4.25 -30.05
CA GLN A 38 -27.47 3.06 -30.87
C GLN A 38 -28.62 2.83 -31.89
N PRO A 39 -28.69 1.77 -32.73
CA PRO A 39 -27.68 0.90 -33.38
C PRO A 39 -27.94 0.79 -34.92
N SER A 40 -27.17 0.01 -35.69
CA SER A 40 -27.67 -1.04 -36.63
C SER A 40 -26.62 -1.58 -37.62
N GLN A 41 -26.91 -2.79 -38.09
CA GLN A 41 -26.06 -3.79 -38.73
C GLN A 41 -26.00 -3.69 -40.28
N THR A 42 -25.29 -4.66 -40.87
CA THR A 42 -25.40 -5.20 -42.25
C THR A 42 -24.52 -4.43 -43.26
N THR A 43 -23.67 -5.02 -44.10
CA THR A 43 -23.91 -6.17 -45.00
C THR A 43 -22.57 -6.59 -45.64
N GLU A 44 -22.27 -7.89 -45.68
CA GLU A 44 -21.36 -8.51 -46.65
C GLU A 44 -22.19 -8.98 -47.86
N PRO A 45 -21.67 -8.98 -49.10
CA PRO A 45 -21.36 -10.28 -49.71
C PRO A 45 -20.20 -10.31 -50.74
N GLU A 46 -19.37 -11.35 -50.60
CA GLU A 46 -19.02 -12.38 -51.60
C GLU A 46 -18.73 -12.01 -53.09
N THR A 47 -17.50 -12.28 -53.57
CA THR A 47 -17.15 -13.39 -54.51
C THR A 47 -15.90 -13.15 -55.41
N ARG A 48 -15.17 -14.26 -55.63
CA ARG A 48 -14.45 -14.69 -56.87
C ARG A 48 -12.92 -14.42 -57.02
N PRO A 49 -12.18 -15.26 -57.80
CA PRO A 49 -11.37 -16.36 -57.26
C PRO A 49 -9.91 -16.40 -57.77
N GLU A 50 -9.18 -17.40 -57.27
CA GLU A 50 -7.83 -17.90 -57.58
C GLU A 50 -7.20 -17.54 -58.95
N SER A 51 -5.92 -17.14 -58.90
CA SER A 51 -4.97 -17.40 -59.99
C SER A 51 -3.58 -17.73 -59.45
N ARG A 52 -3.24 -19.01 -59.68
CA ARG A 52 -1.91 -19.49 -60.13
C ARG A 52 -0.78 -19.56 -59.09
N ARG A 53 -0.59 -20.79 -58.62
CA ARG A 53 0.65 -21.32 -58.03
C ARG A 53 1.76 -21.31 -59.09
N GLU A 54 2.93 -20.80 -58.73
CA GLU A 54 4.19 -21.17 -59.38
C GLU A 54 5.28 -21.22 -58.30
N SER A 55 5.69 -22.44 -57.97
CA SER A 55 6.70 -22.74 -56.97
C SER A 55 8.10 -22.58 -57.56
N THR A 56 8.93 -21.72 -56.98
CA THR A 56 10.38 -21.85 -57.03
C THR A 56 10.96 -21.42 -55.70
N GLU A 57 11.35 -22.39 -54.87
CA GLU A 57 12.42 -22.20 -53.89
C GLU A 57 13.72 -22.68 -54.55
N PRO A 58 14.87 -22.05 -54.28
CA PRO A 58 15.64 -22.60 -53.16
C PRO A 58 16.46 -21.59 -52.35
N SER A 59 16.75 -22.04 -51.13
CA SER A 59 18.00 -21.83 -50.41
C SER A 59 18.13 -20.55 -49.57
N GLY A 60 17.96 -20.76 -48.26
CA GLY A 60 19.05 -20.43 -47.33
C GLY A 60 19.07 -19.02 -46.78
N ASP A 61 18.09 -18.68 -45.94
CA ASP A 61 18.35 -18.01 -44.66
C ASP A 61 17.14 -18.24 -43.75
N ASN A 62 17.28 -19.14 -42.78
CA ASN A 62 16.32 -19.25 -41.68
C ASN A 62 16.58 -18.12 -40.68
N GLY A 63 16.37 -16.89 -41.13
CA GLY A 63 16.13 -15.74 -40.28
C GLY A 63 14.86 -16.01 -39.48
N GLY A 64 15.05 -16.64 -38.31
CA GLY A 64 13.99 -17.10 -37.42
C GLY A 64 13.21 -15.96 -36.78
N TRP A 65 12.35 -15.32 -37.56
CA TRP A 65 11.23 -14.55 -37.02
C TRP A 65 10.10 -15.52 -36.73
N GLN A 66 10.08 -16.04 -35.50
CA GLN A 66 8.89 -16.70 -35.00
C GLN A 66 7.83 -15.62 -34.76
N ILE A 67 6.75 -15.70 -35.54
CA ILE A 67 5.50 -15.01 -35.27
C ILE A 67 4.90 -15.71 -34.04
N THR A 68 5.26 -15.25 -32.85
CA THR A 68 4.55 -15.65 -31.63
C THR A 68 3.26 -14.85 -31.56
N GLN A 69 2.16 -15.59 -31.41
CA GLN A 69 0.77 -15.14 -31.30
C GLN A 69 0.65 -13.93 -30.36
N PRO A 70 -0.25 -12.95 -30.63
CA PRO A 70 -0.62 -11.94 -29.65
C PRO A 70 -1.09 -12.68 -28.40
N GLN A 71 -0.25 -12.70 -27.36
CA GLN A 71 -0.62 -13.28 -26.08
C GLN A 71 -1.71 -12.38 -25.50
N ASP A 72 -2.86 -12.99 -25.29
CA ASP A 72 -3.98 -12.49 -24.52
C ASP A 72 -3.52 -11.85 -23.19
N GLU A 73 -4.35 -10.90 -22.74
CA GLU A 73 -4.40 -10.23 -21.43
C GLU A 73 -3.36 -10.60 -20.34
N PRO A 74 -2.77 -9.61 -19.65
CA PRO A 74 -1.88 -9.89 -18.52
C PRO A 74 -2.62 -10.66 -17.43
N GLU A 75 -2.23 -11.92 -17.22
CA GLU A 75 -2.80 -12.76 -16.17
C GLU A 75 -2.73 -12.07 -14.81
N PRO A 76 -3.76 -12.18 -13.95
CA PRO A 76 -3.70 -11.70 -12.58
C PRO A 76 -2.56 -12.40 -11.85
N GLN A 77 -1.48 -11.66 -11.62
CA GLN A 77 -0.25 -12.18 -11.02
C GLN A 77 -0.55 -12.80 -9.65
N THR A 78 -0.63 -14.13 -9.60
CA THR A 78 -0.61 -14.85 -8.33
C THR A 78 0.79 -14.67 -7.75
N ALA A 79 0.85 -14.03 -6.58
CA ALA A 79 2.12 -13.67 -5.94
C ALA A 79 3.03 -14.92 -5.83
N PRO A 80 4.34 -14.80 -6.12
CA PRO A 80 5.25 -15.94 -6.10
C PRO A 80 5.26 -16.64 -4.73
N PRO A 81 5.48 -17.97 -4.70
CA PRO A 81 5.58 -18.71 -3.45
C PRO A 81 6.69 -18.11 -2.58
N ARG A 82 6.31 -17.69 -1.36
CA ARG A 82 7.25 -17.09 -0.42
C ARG A 82 8.28 -18.14 -0.01
N SER A 83 9.55 -17.75 -0.06
CA SER A 83 10.67 -18.50 0.51
C SER A 83 10.29 -19.09 1.87
N SER A 84 10.16 -20.42 1.93
CA SER A 84 9.75 -21.19 3.12
C SER A 84 10.89 -21.31 4.14
N GLY A 85 11.32 -20.17 4.67
CA GLY A 85 12.19 -20.06 5.83
C GLY A 85 11.80 -18.79 6.62
N PRO A 86 12.00 -18.75 7.95
CA PRO A 86 11.76 -17.54 8.72
C PRO A 86 12.55 -16.40 8.09
N ASN A 87 11.82 -15.41 7.56
CA ASN A 87 12.45 -14.30 6.88
C ASN A 87 13.13 -13.43 7.94
N SER A 88 14.47 -13.54 8.04
CA SER A 88 15.26 -12.84 9.04
C SER A 88 15.04 -11.33 9.03
N ALA A 89 14.71 -10.75 7.86
CA ALA A 89 14.35 -9.35 7.73
C ALA A 89 13.03 -9.03 8.44
N VAL A 90 12.01 -9.90 8.33
CA VAL A 90 10.72 -9.73 9.04
C VAL A 90 10.96 -9.74 10.54
N VAL A 91 11.74 -10.70 11.05
CA VAL A 91 12.04 -10.80 12.49
C VAL A 91 12.78 -9.55 12.98
N SER A 92 13.78 -9.06 12.23
CA SER A 92 14.50 -7.82 12.58
C SER A 92 13.56 -6.61 12.63
N LEU A 93 12.66 -6.47 11.65
CA LEU A 93 11.69 -5.38 11.60
C LEU A 93 10.67 -5.46 12.74
N LEU A 94 10.21 -6.65 13.10
CA LEU A 94 9.33 -6.86 14.25
C LEU A 94 10.00 -6.49 15.58
N ASN A 95 11.27 -6.86 15.75
CA ASN A 95 12.04 -6.48 16.93
C ASN A 95 12.23 -4.96 17.02
N GLN A 96 12.52 -4.29 15.90
CA GLN A 96 12.57 -2.83 15.83
C GLN A 96 11.22 -2.20 16.18
N ALA A 97 10.14 -2.70 15.59
CA ALA A 97 8.79 -2.21 15.81
C ALA A 97 8.39 -2.32 17.28
N ALA A 98 8.63 -3.49 17.89
CA ALA A 98 8.41 -3.71 19.32
C ALA A 98 9.29 -2.77 20.18
N GLY A 99 10.56 -2.60 19.81
CA GLY A 99 11.47 -1.68 20.51
C GLY A 99 10.98 -0.24 20.48
N TYR A 100 10.51 0.26 19.33
CA TYR A 100 9.93 1.60 19.22
C TYR A 100 8.62 1.72 20.01
N TYR A 101 7.75 0.70 19.97
CA TYR A 101 6.54 0.68 20.78
C TYR A 101 6.84 0.81 22.28
N GLN A 102 7.84 0.07 22.80
CA GLN A 102 8.22 0.16 24.21
C GLN A 102 8.82 1.52 24.60
N GLN A 103 9.32 2.28 23.62
CA GLN A 103 9.79 3.66 23.81
C GLN A 103 8.65 4.68 23.67
N ASN A 104 7.41 4.24 23.49
CA ASN A 104 6.24 5.06 23.13
C ASN A 104 6.40 5.82 21.80
N ASP A 105 7.32 5.39 20.94
CA ASP A 105 7.50 5.94 19.60
C ASP A 105 6.63 5.17 18.60
N TYR A 106 5.32 5.40 18.71
CA TYR A 106 4.32 4.72 17.88
C TYR A 106 4.51 4.97 16.38
N PRO A 107 4.87 6.18 15.90
CA PRO A 107 5.12 6.39 14.47
C PRO A 107 6.23 5.48 13.90
N ARG A 108 7.37 5.35 14.61
CA ARG A 108 8.45 4.45 14.15
C ARG A 108 8.10 2.97 14.33
N ALA A 109 7.30 2.64 15.34
CA ALA A 109 6.77 1.29 15.51
C ALA A 109 5.88 0.88 14.32
N ILE A 110 4.95 1.76 13.94
CA ILE A 110 4.05 1.58 12.78
C ILE A 110 4.86 1.39 11.50
N ALA A 111 5.77 2.31 11.19
CA ALA A 111 6.57 2.23 9.96
C ALA A 111 7.38 0.93 9.86
N SER A 112 7.90 0.44 10.98
CA SER A 112 8.66 -0.82 11.03
C SER A 112 7.76 -2.05 10.85
N ALA A 113 6.58 -2.06 11.47
CA ALA A 113 5.60 -3.13 11.32
C ALA A 113 5.01 -3.18 9.90
N GLU A 114 4.73 -2.04 9.28
CA GLU A 114 4.29 -1.98 7.87
C GLU A 114 5.36 -2.51 6.91
N ARG A 115 6.64 -2.21 7.18
CA ARG A 115 7.75 -2.80 6.42
C ARG A 115 7.78 -4.32 6.56
N ALA A 116 7.53 -4.84 7.76
CA ALA A 116 7.42 -6.27 7.98
C ALA A 116 6.27 -6.86 7.14
N LEU A 117 5.12 -6.19 7.09
CA LEU A 117 3.98 -6.61 6.27
C LEU A 117 4.23 -6.55 4.76
N ARG A 118 5.08 -5.63 4.27
CA ARG A 118 5.48 -5.63 2.85
C ARG A 118 6.25 -6.89 2.46
N ILE A 119 6.97 -7.49 3.39
CA ILE A 119 7.73 -8.72 3.19
C ILE A 119 6.86 -9.94 3.48
N ASP A 120 6.12 -9.93 4.58
CA ASP A 120 5.16 -10.95 4.97
C ASP A 120 3.79 -10.35 5.29
N ARG A 121 2.90 -10.32 4.28
CA ARG A 121 1.53 -9.78 4.43
C ARG A 121 0.65 -10.52 5.43
N ARG A 122 1.09 -11.67 5.97
CA ARG A 122 0.34 -12.54 6.88
C ARG A 122 0.99 -12.61 8.26
N SER A 123 1.93 -11.73 8.58
CA SER A 123 2.53 -11.67 9.93
C SER A 123 1.51 -11.15 10.95
N ALA A 124 0.93 -12.05 11.74
CA ALA A 124 0.03 -11.70 12.84
C ALA A 124 0.71 -10.81 13.90
N GLU A 125 2.02 -11.01 14.11
CA GLU A 125 2.82 -10.21 15.04
C GLU A 125 2.96 -8.77 14.57
N ALA A 126 3.15 -8.53 13.26
CA ALA A 126 3.18 -7.19 12.71
C ALA A 126 1.83 -6.48 12.88
N TYR A 127 0.72 -7.20 12.64
CA TYR A 127 -0.62 -6.67 12.88
C TYR A 127 -0.88 -6.33 14.35
N LEU A 128 -0.38 -7.15 15.29
CA LEU A 128 -0.48 -6.86 16.72
C LEU A 128 0.29 -5.57 17.10
N VAL A 129 1.49 -5.37 16.57
CA VAL A 129 2.26 -4.14 16.84
C VAL A 129 1.55 -2.92 16.26
N LEU A 130 1.00 -3.00 15.05
CA LEU A 130 0.18 -1.93 14.48
C LEU A 130 -1.02 -1.63 15.36
N ALA A 131 -1.80 -2.65 15.73
CA ALA A 131 -2.99 -2.49 16.54
C ALA A 131 -2.69 -1.77 17.87
N LYS A 132 -1.66 -2.21 18.59
CA LYS A 132 -1.21 -1.58 19.83
C LYS A 132 -0.70 -0.15 19.63
N SER A 133 0.06 0.09 18.57
CA SER A 133 0.63 1.41 18.30
C SER A 133 -0.45 2.42 17.95
N TYR A 134 -1.44 2.03 17.14
CA TYR A 134 -2.59 2.87 16.82
C TYR A 134 -3.46 3.15 18.05
N TYR A 135 -3.71 2.12 18.87
CA TYR A 135 -4.44 2.28 20.13
C TYR A 135 -3.78 3.32 21.02
N GLN A 136 -2.46 3.20 21.23
CA GLN A 136 -1.74 4.13 22.09
C GLN A 136 -1.54 5.52 21.48
N SER A 137 -1.66 5.67 20.16
CA SER A 137 -1.74 6.97 19.48
C SER A 137 -3.15 7.58 19.49
N GLY A 138 -4.15 6.88 20.02
CA GLY A 138 -5.55 7.33 20.10
C GLY A 138 -6.40 7.05 18.86
N ASP A 139 -5.88 6.29 17.88
CA ASP A 139 -6.64 5.86 16.71
C ASP A 139 -7.22 4.46 16.94
N GLU A 140 -8.28 4.42 17.73
CA GLU A 140 -8.99 3.19 18.11
C GLU A 140 -9.60 2.47 16.90
N THR A 141 -9.98 3.23 15.86
CA THR A 141 -10.56 2.66 14.64
C THR A 141 -9.52 1.83 13.89
N GLN A 142 -8.33 2.37 13.66
CA GLN A 142 -7.23 1.63 13.04
C GLN A 142 -6.77 0.48 13.94
N ALA A 143 -6.71 0.70 15.26
CA ALA A 143 -6.36 -0.35 16.21
C ALA A 143 -7.27 -1.58 16.09
N ALA A 144 -8.59 -1.35 16.08
CA ALA A 144 -9.58 -2.42 15.93
C ALA A 144 -9.46 -3.14 14.58
N GLN A 145 -9.24 -2.41 13.49
CA GLN A 145 -9.07 -2.98 12.16
C GLN A 145 -7.85 -3.91 12.09
N PHE A 146 -6.69 -3.44 12.55
CA PHE A 146 -5.47 -4.24 12.54
C PHE A 146 -5.53 -5.41 13.52
N ALA A 147 -6.17 -5.25 14.68
CA ALA A 147 -6.35 -6.35 15.63
C ALA A 147 -7.18 -7.50 15.01
N ARG A 148 -8.31 -7.18 14.37
CA ARG A 148 -9.13 -8.17 13.65
C ARG A 148 -8.37 -8.83 12.50
N GLN A 149 -7.57 -8.07 11.77
CA GLN A 149 -6.75 -8.62 10.70
C GLN A 149 -5.67 -9.57 11.23
N GLY A 150 -5.02 -9.22 12.36
CA GLY A 150 -4.07 -10.10 13.04
C GLY A 150 -4.69 -11.43 13.46
N LEU A 151 -5.93 -11.43 13.96
CA LEU A 151 -6.65 -12.65 14.38
C LEU A 151 -6.90 -13.61 13.21
N ARG A 152 -7.03 -13.09 11.99
CA ARG A 152 -7.17 -13.95 10.79
C ARG A 152 -5.90 -14.71 10.45
N TYR A 153 -4.74 -14.27 10.97
CA TYR A 153 -3.43 -14.83 10.64
C TYR A 153 -2.70 -15.44 11.84
N SER A 154 -3.23 -15.34 13.05
CA SER A 154 -2.61 -15.86 14.28
C SER A 154 -2.55 -17.39 14.33
N GLY A 155 -3.39 -18.08 13.54
CA GLY A 155 -3.46 -19.55 13.54
C GLY A 155 -3.84 -20.06 14.93
N ASP A 156 -3.11 -21.06 15.44
CA ASP A 156 -3.32 -21.62 16.78
C ASP A 156 -2.52 -20.90 17.89
N ASN A 157 -1.98 -19.71 17.60
CA ASN A 157 -1.17 -18.97 18.56
C ASN A 157 -2.03 -18.26 19.62
N ARG A 158 -2.41 -19.02 20.66
CA ARG A 158 -3.22 -18.55 21.80
C ARG A 158 -2.68 -17.31 22.52
N LYS A 159 -1.37 -17.07 22.48
CA LYS A 159 -0.79 -15.86 23.10
C LYS A 159 -1.12 -14.64 22.24
N LEU A 160 -0.99 -14.79 20.93
CA LEU A 160 -1.25 -13.75 19.94
C LEU A 160 -2.76 -13.44 19.88
N ASP A 161 -3.61 -14.47 19.91
CA ASP A 161 -5.07 -14.31 19.99
C ASP A 161 -5.47 -13.48 21.21
N ARG A 162 -4.95 -13.82 22.40
CA ARG A 162 -5.26 -13.08 23.62
C ARG A 162 -4.77 -11.64 23.55
N ALA A 163 -3.58 -11.42 23.01
CA ALA A 163 -3.02 -10.08 22.88
C ALA A 163 -3.83 -9.20 21.90
N LEU A 164 -4.31 -9.77 20.80
CA LEU A 164 -5.16 -9.07 19.82
C LEU A 164 -6.56 -8.81 20.38
N ASN A 165 -7.16 -9.80 21.05
CA ASN A 165 -8.46 -9.62 21.71
C ASN A 165 -8.39 -8.62 22.87
N SER A 166 -7.26 -8.50 23.57
CA SER A 166 -7.03 -7.43 24.55
C SER A 166 -7.18 -6.07 23.90
N VAL A 167 -6.49 -5.83 22.77
CA VAL A 167 -6.61 -4.55 22.06
C VAL A 167 -8.05 -4.28 21.62
N LEU A 168 -8.79 -5.31 21.19
CA LEU A 168 -10.21 -5.16 20.83
C LEU A 168 -11.10 -4.80 22.01
N ALA A 169 -10.86 -5.40 23.18
CA ALA A 169 -11.60 -5.06 24.39
C ALA A 169 -11.29 -3.64 24.89
N ASP A 170 -10.09 -3.14 24.61
CA ASP A 170 -9.63 -1.82 25.03
C ASP A 170 -10.19 -0.67 24.15
N VAL A 171 -10.75 -0.98 22.97
CA VAL A 171 -11.30 -0.01 21.98
C VAL A 171 -12.82 -0.05 21.84
N GLU A 172 -13.50 -0.83 22.68
CA GLU A 172 -14.97 -1.01 22.69
C GLU A 172 -15.69 -0.13 23.72
#